data_AF-A0A2N2MHL1-F1
#
_entry.id   AF-A0A2N2MHL1-F1
#
_cell.length_a   1.000
_cell.length_b   1.000
_cell.length_c   1.000
_cell.angle_alpha   90.00
_cell.angle_beta   90.00
_cell.angle_gamma   90.00
#
_symmetry.space_group_name_H-M   'P 1'
#
loop_
_entity.id
_entity.type
_entity.pdbx_description
1 polymer ?
#
loop_
_entity_poly.entity_id
_entity_poly.type
_entity_poly.pdbx_seq_one_letter_code
_entity_poly.pdbx_strand_id
1 'polypeptide(L)'
;MKKSVFAKPEFEFLPDHSILINHVNLCRIKTPSSYILNLLELLDEAERLKATKLLVMASSEVFHMDFKMHEWVSRYLFPQMKHIGVLKIAFCVKSLPDSMAEHKATFGQQPEIGVFTSMPEAKAWIMGVLDKTVSLSFDSIDPKFLNKNIAS
;
A
#
# COMPACT_ATOMS: atom_id res chain seq x y z
N MET A 1 -28.07 -12.04 25.27
CA MET A 1 -27.68 -12.30 23.87
C MET A 1 -26.42 -11.51 23.55
N LYS A 2 -25.27 -12.18 23.39
CA LYS A 2 -24.03 -11.52 22.95
C LYS A 2 -24.17 -11.26 21.44
N LYS A 3 -24.04 -10.00 21.01
CA LYS A 3 -23.96 -9.65 19.58
C LYS A 3 -22.79 -10.44 18.99
N SER A 4 -23.09 -11.35 18.08
CA SER A 4 -22.10 -11.96 17.20
C SER A 4 -21.43 -10.84 16.42
N VAL A 5 -20.22 -10.46 16.84
CA VAL A 5 -19.35 -9.58 16.07
C VAL A 5 -18.86 -10.42 14.90
N PHE A 6 -19.59 -10.39 13.80
CA PHE A 6 -19.09 -10.95 12.54
C PHE A 6 -17.79 -10.21 12.23
N ALA A 7 -16.67 -10.94 12.32
CA ALA A 7 -15.38 -10.40 11.89
C ALA A 7 -15.51 -10.03 10.42
N LYS A 8 -15.18 -8.79 10.08
CA LYS A 8 -15.17 -8.33 8.70
C LYS A 8 -14.22 -9.25 7.90
N PRO A 9 -14.59 -9.72 6.70
CA PRO A 9 -13.67 -10.49 5.88
C PRO A 9 -12.38 -9.71 5.65
N GLU A 10 -11.26 -10.43 5.66
CA GLU A 10 -9.91 -9.86 5.51
C GLU A 10 -9.75 -9.14 4.17
N PHE A 11 -10.41 -9.65 3.14
CA PHE A 11 -10.52 -9.02 1.83
C PHE A 11 -11.98 -8.72 1.46
N GLU A 12 -12.22 -7.54 0.91
CA GLU A 12 -13.51 -7.11 0.36
C GLU A 12 -13.32 -6.73 -1.11
N PHE A 13 -13.97 -7.43 -2.02
CA PHE A 13 -13.91 -7.14 -3.45
C PHE A 13 -15.12 -6.35 -3.91
N LEU A 14 -14.86 -5.24 -4.60
CA LEU A 14 -15.86 -4.37 -5.22
C LEU A 14 -15.81 -4.59 -6.74
N PRO A 15 -16.66 -5.46 -7.30
CA PRO A 15 -16.56 -5.90 -8.70
C PRO A 15 -16.75 -4.75 -9.70
N ASP A 16 -17.71 -3.84 -9.42
CA ASP A 16 -18.04 -2.71 -10.30
C ASP A 16 -16.85 -1.79 -10.60
N HIS A 17 -15.86 -1.78 -9.72
CA HIS A 17 -14.66 -0.96 -9.84
C HIS A 17 -13.38 -1.79 -9.96
N SER A 18 -13.49 -3.12 -9.93
CA SER A 18 -12.37 -4.07 -9.85
C SER A 18 -11.39 -3.75 -8.72
N ILE A 19 -11.91 -3.33 -7.55
CA ILE A 19 -11.11 -2.96 -6.38
C ILE A 19 -11.11 -4.11 -5.37
N LEU A 20 -9.93 -4.55 -4.94
CA LEU A 20 -9.76 -5.41 -3.78
C LEU A 20 -9.27 -4.60 -2.59
N ILE A 21 -10.03 -4.65 -1.49
CA ILE A 21 -9.73 -3.92 -0.26
C ILE A 21 -9.24 -4.90 0.79
N ASN A 22 -8.05 -4.63 1.35
CA ASN A 22 -7.51 -5.33 2.49
C ASN A 22 -7.93 -4.63 3.81
N HIS A 23 -8.74 -5.31 4.62
CA HIS A 23 -9.18 -4.86 5.95
C HIS A 23 -8.33 -5.41 7.09
N VAL A 24 -7.09 -5.84 6.81
CA VAL A 24 -6.23 -6.52 7.78
C VAL A 24 -6.23 -5.77 9.11
N ASN A 25 -6.45 -6.53 10.18
CA ASN A 25 -6.34 -5.97 11.51
C ASN A 25 -4.86 -5.67 11.76
N LEU A 26 -4.50 -4.38 11.73
CA LEU A 26 -3.11 -3.92 11.93
C LEU A 26 -2.50 -4.43 13.25
N CYS A 27 -3.29 -4.78 14.26
CA CYS A 27 -2.79 -5.41 15.49
C CYS A 27 -2.20 -6.82 15.27
N ARG A 28 -2.52 -7.48 14.14
CA ARG A 28 -1.96 -8.78 13.73
C ARG A 28 -0.65 -8.64 12.95
N ILE A 29 -0.41 -7.49 12.32
CA ILE A 29 0.82 -7.21 11.58
C ILE A 29 1.81 -6.55 12.53
N LYS A 30 2.69 -7.36 13.10
CA LYS A 30 3.70 -6.92 14.08
C LYS A 30 5.12 -6.90 13.52
N THR A 31 5.33 -7.49 12.36
CA THR A 31 6.65 -7.66 11.76
C THR A 31 6.64 -7.40 10.25
N PRO A 32 7.75 -6.96 9.66
CA PRO A 32 7.92 -6.86 8.21
C PRO A 32 7.52 -8.14 7.45
N SER A 33 7.90 -9.31 7.97
CA SER A 33 7.56 -10.61 7.36
C SER A 33 6.05 -10.87 7.35
N SER A 34 5.35 -10.57 8.46
CA SER A 34 3.89 -10.70 8.50
C SER A 34 3.19 -9.78 7.51
N TYR A 35 3.76 -8.59 7.26
CA TYR A 35 3.25 -7.67 6.28
C TYR A 35 3.46 -8.16 4.84
N ILE A 36 4.65 -8.70 4.53
CA ILE A 36 4.94 -9.31 3.23
C ILE A 36 3.96 -10.45 2.94
N LEU A 37 3.77 -11.36 3.89
CA LEU A 37 2.85 -12.50 3.71
C LEU A 37 1.42 -12.02 3.39
N ASN A 38 0.92 -11.05 4.15
CA ASN A 38 -0.37 -10.43 3.88
C ASN A 38 -0.45 -9.75 2.49
N LEU A 39 0.64 -9.15 2.01
CA LEU A 39 0.69 -8.61 0.65
C LEU A 39 0.69 -9.70 -0.42
N LEU A 40 1.36 -10.83 -0.18
CA LEU A 40 1.36 -11.96 -1.11
C LEU A 40 -0.03 -12.61 -1.18
N GLU A 41 -0.69 -12.80 -0.04
CA GLU A 41 -2.08 -13.29 0.02
C GLU A 41 -3.04 -12.34 -0.72
N LEU A 42 -2.85 -11.02 -0.57
CA LEU A 42 -3.61 -10.03 -1.32
C LEU A 42 -3.40 -10.17 -2.84
N LEU A 43 -2.19 -10.47 -3.31
CA LEU A 43 -1.90 -10.65 -4.74
C LEU A 43 -2.55 -11.91 -5.30
N ASP A 44 -2.49 -13.02 -4.57
CA ASP A 44 -3.16 -14.26 -4.96
C ASP A 44 -4.67 -14.04 -5.11
N GLU A 45 -5.27 -13.37 -4.14
CA GLU A 45 -6.69 -13.03 -4.17
C GLU A 45 -7.04 -12.04 -5.29
N ALA A 46 -6.15 -11.06 -5.56
CA ALA A 46 -6.31 -10.12 -6.67
C ALA A 46 -6.27 -10.82 -8.03
N GLU A 47 -5.36 -11.77 -8.22
CA GLU A 47 -5.26 -12.55 -9.45
C GLU A 47 -6.48 -13.44 -9.66
N ARG A 48 -6.96 -14.08 -8.59
CA ARG A 48 -8.15 -14.93 -8.59
C ARG A 48 -9.41 -14.15 -8.97
N LEU A 49 -9.56 -12.95 -8.40
CA LEU A 49 -10.73 -12.08 -8.61
C LEU A 49 -10.59 -11.11 -9.78
N LYS A 50 -9.45 -11.11 -10.48
CA LYS A 50 -9.12 -10.16 -11.56
C LYS A 50 -9.24 -8.70 -11.10
N ALA A 51 -8.84 -8.42 -9.87
CA ALA A 51 -8.79 -7.07 -9.34
C ALA A 51 -7.66 -6.28 -10.01
N THR A 52 -7.99 -5.10 -10.53
CA THR A 52 -7.02 -4.20 -11.17
C THR A 52 -6.60 -3.05 -10.26
N LYS A 53 -7.21 -2.95 -9.07
CA LYS A 53 -6.97 -1.89 -8.10
C LYS A 53 -6.93 -2.46 -6.70
N LEU A 54 -5.92 -2.09 -5.92
CA LEU A 54 -5.72 -2.61 -4.57
C LEU A 54 -5.77 -1.49 -3.53
N LEU A 55 -6.58 -1.61 -2.49
CA LEU A 55 -6.58 -0.68 -1.36
C LEU A 55 -6.12 -1.42 -0.10
N VAL A 56 -4.99 -1.00 0.46
CA VAL A 56 -4.29 -1.70 1.53
C VAL A 56 -4.25 -0.87 2.79
N MET A 57 -4.76 -1.42 3.89
CA MET A 57 -4.49 -0.87 5.22
C MET A 57 -3.08 -1.23 5.66
N ALA A 58 -2.30 -0.21 6.04
CA ALA A 58 -0.93 -0.40 6.51
C ALA A 58 -0.68 0.38 7.82
N SER A 59 0.22 -0.16 8.66
CA SER A 59 0.72 0.57 9.83
C SER A 59 1.72 1.64 9.37
N SER A 60 1.84 2.74 10.10
CA SER A 60 2.90 3.73 9.82
C SER A 60 4.30 3.13 9.97
N GLU A 61 4.47 2.14 10.85
CA GLU A 61 5.73 1.40 11.08
C GLU A 61 6.20 0.64 9.83
N VAL A 62 5.27 0.24 8.96
CA VAL A 62 5.57 -0.42 7.67
C VAL A 62 6.29 0.55 6.73
N PHE A 63 6.05 1.85 6.85
CA PHE A 63 6.74 2.88 6.07
C PHE A 63 8.03 3.38 6.74
N HIS A 64 8.31 2.94 7.96
CA HIS A 64 9.63 3.09 8.60
C HIS A 64 10.55 1.90 8.28
N MET A 65 10.12 1.00 7.39
CA MET A 65 10.92 -0.16 7.05
C MET A 65 12.25 0.23 6.40
N ASP A 66 13.29 -0.52 6.76
CA ASP A 66 14.64 -0.49 6.19
C ASP A 66 14.58 -0.33 4.65
N PHE A 67 15.49 0.46 4.10
CA PHE A 67 15.76 0.59 2.66
C PHE A 67 15.66 -0.74 1.89
N LYS A 68 16.11 -1.85 2.48
CA LYS A 68 16.02 -3.20 1.89
C LYS A 68 14.60 -3.66 1.60
N MET A 69 13.63 -3.30 2.43
CA MET A 69 12.22 -3.64 2.24
C MET A 69 11.60 -2.78 1.13
N HIS A 70 11.96 -1.51 1.05
CA HIS A 70 11.59 -0.65 -0.08
C HIS A 70 12.14 -1.22 -1.40
N GLU A 71 13.39 -1.64 -1.42
CA GLU A 71 14.02 -2.30 -2.57
C GLU A 71 13.30 -3.60 -2.93
N TRP A 72 12.93 -4.41 -1.93
CA TRP A 72 12.19 -5.65 -2.19
C TRP A 72 10.81 -5.39 -2.80
N VAL A 73 10.03 -4.47 -2.22
CA VAL A 73 8.69 -4.12 -2.73
C VAL A 73 8.78 -3.58 -4.17
N SER A 74 9.72 -2.67 -4.42
CA SER A 74 9.89 -2.06 -5.74
C SER A 74 10.39 -3.03 -6.80
N ARG A 75 11.35 -3.91 -6.47
CA ARG A 75 11.96 -4.84 -7.44
C ARG A 75 11.20 -6.14 -7.63
N TYR A 76 10.40 -6.57 -6.65
CA TYR A 76 9.71 -7.86 -6.72
C TYR A 76 8.20 -7.69 -6.68
N LEU A 77 7.63 -6.94 -5.72
CA LEU A 77 6.19 -6.88 -5.57
C LEU A 77 5.49 -6.11 -6.70
N PHE A 78 6.00 -4.93 -7.06
CA PHE A 78 5.38 -4.11 -8.11
C PHE A 78 5.43 -4.75 -9.50
N PRO A 79 6.53 -5.42 -9.93
CA PRO A 79 6.51 -6.21 -11.16
C PRO A 79 5.47 -7.33 -11.15
N GLN A 80 5.26 -8.02 -10.03
CA GLN A 80 4.23 -9.06 -9.91
C GLN A 80 2.83 -8.46 -10.01
N MET A 81 2.57 -7.35 -9.32
CA MET A 81 1.32 -6.59 -9.45
C MET A 81 1.03 -6.23 -10.91
N LYS A 82 2.03 -5.69 -11.61
CA LYS A 82 1.91 -5.36 -13.02
C LYS A 82 1.62 -6.60 -13.88
N HIS A 83 2.29 -7.72 -13.61
CA HIS A 83 2.08 -8.97 -14.35
C HIS A 83 0.64 -9.48 -14.25
N ILE A 84 0.03 -9.41 -13.07
CA ILE A 84 -1.36 -9.84 -12.85
C ILE A 84 -2.40 -8.77 -13.24
N GLY A 85 -1.98 -7.63 -13.80
CA GLY A 85 -2.86 -6.59 -14.33
C GLY A 85 -3.31 -5.52 -13.32
N VAL A 86 -2.64 -5.40 -12.17
CA VAL A 86 -2.90 -4.32 -11.22
C VAL A 86 -2.40 -2.98 -11.79
N LEU A 87 -3.29 -2.01 -11.84
CA LEU A 87 -3.08 -0.67 -12.37
C LEU A 87 -2.81 0.36 -11.26
N LYS A 88 -3.47 0.21 -10.11
CA LYS A 88 -3.35 1.15 -8.98
C LYS A 88 -3.29 0.43 -7.65
N ILE A 89 -2.47 0.93 -6.73
CA ILE A 89 -2.46 0.54 -5.33
C ILE A 89 -2.50 1.77 -4.43
N ALA A 90 -3.42 1.78 -3.46
CA ALA A 90 -3.54 2.82 -2.45
C ALA A 90 -3.20 2.24 -1.07
N PHE A 91 -2.17 2.75 -0.42
CA PHE A 91 -1.86 2.44 0.97
C PHE A 91 -2.51 3.47 1.89
N CYS A 92 -3.38 3.02 2.77
CA CYS A 92 -3.98 3.84 3.81
C CYS A 92 -3.27 3.59 5.15
N VAL A 93 -2.61 4.62 5.67
CA VAL A 93 -1.90 4.61 6.95
C VAL A 93 -2.60 5.49 7.97
N LYS A 94 -2.38 5.25 9.26
CA LYS A 94 -2.93 6.12 10.32
C LYS A 94 -2.19 7.44 10.46
N SER A 95 -0.88 7.42 10.22
CA SER A 95 -0.01 8.60 10.26
C SER A 95 1.16 8.39 9.31
N LEU A 96 1.66 9.47 8.76
CA LEU A 96 2.92 9.49 8.03
C LEU A 96 3.98 10.18 8.90
N PRO A 97 5.26 9.79 8.76
CA PRO A 97 6.36 10.65 9.22
C PRO A 97 6.23 12.05 8.62
N ASP A 98 6.67 13.08 9.34
CA ASP A 98 6.65 14.47 8.85
C ASP A 98 7.36 14.61 7.48
N SER A 99 8.42 13.84 7.26
CA SER A 99 9.16 13.79 5.98
C SER A 99 8.34 13.22 4.81
N MET A 100 7.22 12.55 5.08
CA MET A 100 6.34 11.96 4.09
C MET A 100 4.97 12.64 4.00
N ALA A 101 4.69 13.63 4.86
CA ALA A 101 3.36 14.24 5.01
C ALA A 101 2.78 14.90 3.74
N GLU A 102 3.62 15.28 2.78
CA GLU A 102 3.18 15.93 1.52
C GLU A 102 2.94 14.95 0.35
N HIS A 103 3.24 13.66 0.51
CA HIS A 103 3.31 12.73 -0.62
C HIS A 103 2.04 11.91 -0.76
N LYS A 104 1.37 12.03 -1.91
CA LYS A 104 0.04 11.44 -2.13
C LYS A 104 0.01 10.36 -3.20
N ALA A 105 0.72 10.50 -4.32
CA ALA A 105 0.75 9.46 -5.35
C ALA A 105 1.95 9.54 -6.30
N THR A 106 2.28 8.41 -6.92
CA THR A 106 3.20 8.29 -8.05
C THR A 106 2.39 8.06 -9.32
N PHE A 107 2.63 8.89 -10.34
CA PHE A 107 1.91 8.86 -11.61
C PHE A 107 2.86 8.48 -12.75
N GLY A 108 2.36 7.75 -13.75
CA GLY A 108 3.15 7.34 -14.92
C GLY A 108 4.00 6.09 -14.74
N GLN A 109 3.99 5.47 -13.55
CA GLN A 109 4.50 4.12 -13.31
C GLN A 109 3.33 3.15 -13.12
N GLN A 110 3.52 1.87 -13.46
CA GLN A 110 2.52 0.82 -13.26
C GLN A 110 3.05 -0.26 -12.30
N PRO A 111 2.32 -0.57 -11.22
CA PRO A 111 1.09 0.11 -10.76
C PRO A 111 1.35 1.55 -10.30
N GLU A 112 0.35 2.43 -10.46
CA GLU A 112 0.36 3.75 -9.80
C GLU A 112 0.24 3.53 -8.29
N ILE A 113 1.10 4.16 -7.50
CA ILE A 113 1.14 3.94 -6.05
C ILE A 113 0.72 5.23 -5.34
N GLY A 114 -0.34 5.17 -4.54
CA GLY A 114 -0.78 6.24 -3.67
C GLY A 114 -0.61 5.90 -2.19
N VAL A 115 -0.28 6.89 -1.37
CA VAL A 115 -0.19 6.75 0.09
C VAL A 115 -1.02 7.85 0.74
N PHE A 116 -1.91 7.46 1.65
CA PHE A 116 -2.93 8.33 2.22
C PHE A 116 -3.04 8.12 3.72
N THR A 117 -3.29 9.20 4.46
CA THR A 117 -3.62 9.13 5.89
C THR A 117 -5.13 8.99 6.15
N SER A 118 -5.94 9.10 5.08
CA SER A 118 -7.39 9.12 5.13
C SER A 118 -7.97 8.05 4.21
N MET A 119 -8.76 7.14 4.79
CA MET A 119 -9.49 6.11 4.04
C MET A 119 -10.45 6.70 3.00
N PRO A 120 -11.24 7.75 3.30
CA PRO A 120 -12.03 8.46 2.28
C PRO A 120 -11.20 8.97 1.10
N GLU A 121 -10.02 9.53 1.36
CA GLU A 121 -9.13 10.07 0.32
C GLU A 121 -8.54 8.94 -0.55
N ALA A 122 -8.06 7.87 0.10
CA ALA A 122 -7.56 6.67 -0.58
C ALA A 122 -8.63 6.06 -1.51
N LYS A 123 -9.87 5.97 -1.01
CA LYS A 123 -11.01 5.48 -1.79
C LYS A 123 -11.33 6.40 -2.97
N ALA A 124 -11.40 7.71 -2.76
CA ALA A 124 -11.67 8.65 -3.83
C ALA A 124 -10.58 8.62 -4.92
N TRP A 125 -9.30 8.52 -4.54
CA TRP A 125 -8.20 8.41 -5.50
C TRP A 125 -8.21 7.08 -6.26
N ILE A 126 -8.38 5.95 -5.58
CA ILE A 126 -8.35 4.64 -6.26
C ILE A 126 -9.57 4.46 -7.18
N MET A 127 -10.70 5.08 -6.84
CA MET A 127 -11.88 5.14 -7.70
C MET A 127 -11.71 6.10 -8.90
N GLY A 128 -10.68 6.95 -8.91
CA GLY A 128 -10.46 7.95 -9.97
C GLY A 128 -11.32 9.20 -9.82
N VAL A 129 -11.84 9.48 -8.62
CA VAL A 129 -12.63 10.69 -8.31
C VAL A 129 -11.70 11.88 -8.00
N LEU A 130 -10.51 11.61 -7.47
CA LEU A 130 -9.47 12.63 -7.26
C LEU A 130 -8.47 12.59 -8.43
N ASP A 131 -8.43 13.67 -9.22
CA ASP A 131 -7.40 13.85 -10.24
C ASP A 131 -6.18 14.61 -9.69
N LYS A 132 -5.00 14.00 -9.89
CA LYS A 132 -3.64 14.54 -9.73
C LYS A 132 -3.34 15.32 -8.44
N THR A 133 -2.77 14.63 -7.46
CA THR A 133 -1.98 15.26 -6.39
C THR A 133 -0.54 14.75 -6.44
N VAL A 134 0.35 15.60 -6.96
CA VAL A 134 1.83 15.58 -6.96
C VAL A 134 2.51 14.20 -7.01
N SER A 135 3.16 13.94 -8.15
CA SER A 135 4.02 12.79 -8.44
C SER A 135 5.33 12.80 -7.66
N LEU A 136 5.67 11.70 -6.99
CA LEU A 136 7.08 11.33 -6.73
C LEU A 136 7.62 10.46 -7.86
N SER A 137 8.84 10.74 -8.30
CA SER A 137 9.75 9.71 -8.80
C SER A 137 10.43 9.05 -7.60
N PHE A 138 10.48 7.73 -7.54
CA PHE A 138 11.21 6.99 -6.49
C PHE A 138 12.73 7.26 -6.50
N ASP A 139 13.24 8.01 -7.46
CA ASP A 139 14.65 8.42 -7.59
C ASP A 139 15.07 9.56 -6.64
N SER A 140 14.14 10.16 -5.87
CA SER A 140 14.44 11.34 -5.04
C SER A 140 14.76 11.04 -3.57
N ILE A 141 15.14 9.80 -3.22
CA ILE A 141 15.74 9.52 -1.91
C ILE A 141 17.12 10.18 -1.88
N ASP A 142 17.26 11.29 -1.15
CA ASP A 142 18.54 11.99 -0.99
C ASP A 142 19.59 11.03 -0.39
N PRO A 143 20.70 10.75 -1.09
CA PRO A 143 21.75 9.87 -0.59
C PRO A 143 22.40 10.37 0.70
N LYS A 144 22.13 11.61 1.16
CA LYS A 144 22.56 12.09 2.48
C LYS A 144 22.00 11.29 3.66
N PHE A 145 20.94 10.51 3.47
CA PHE A 145 20.40 9.63 4.52
C PHE A 145 21.13 8.28 4.63
N LEU A 146 22.01 7.93 3.67
CA LEU A 146 22.81 6.70 3.73
C LEU A 146 24.05 6.81 4.63
N ASN A 147 24.46 8.02 5.03
CA ASN A 147 25.75 8.25 5.70
C ASN A 147 25.70 8.48 7.21
N LYS A 148 24.54 8.37 7.88
CA LYS A 148 24.46 8.63 9.34
C LYS A 148 24.44 7.41 10.26
N ASN A 149 24.37 6.18 9.73
CA ASN A 149 24.29 4.96 10.57
C ASN A 149 25.46 3.98 10.39
N ILE A 150 26.62 4.42 9.88
CA ILE A 150 27.84 3.58 9.81
C ILE A 150 28.98 4.10 10.72
N ALA A 151 28.74 5.13 11.53
CA ALA A 151 29.72 5.56 12.53
C ALA A 151 29.03 6.11 13.78
N SER A 152 28.75 5.22 14.74
CA SER A 152 28.81 5.45 16.21
C SER A 152 28.55 4.13 16.92
#